data_AF-A0A661DVL7-F1
#
_entry.id   AF-A0A661DVL7-F1
#
_cell.length_a   1.000
_cell.length_b   1.000
_cell.length_c   1.000
_cell.angle_alpha   90.00
_cell.angle_beta   90.00
_cell.angle_gamma   90.00
#
_symmetry.space_group_name_H-M   'P 1'
#
loop_
_entity.id
_entity.type
_entity.pdbx_description
1 polymer ?
#
loop_
_entity_poly.entity_id
_entity_poly.type
_entity_poly.pdbx_seq_one_letter_code
_entity_poly.pdbx_strand_id
1 'polypeptide(L)'
;MIIKYPVYKAFIVMLVLSCWTEYVHADDYQQQRDQLVEQIKSNVQISSDFLKKDQLDDRVLDAISKVPRHEFVPEKQRRWAYKNRPLPIGYGQTISQPAVVAIMTDLLQLQ
;
A
#
# COMPACT_ATOMS: atom_id res chain seq x y z
N MET A 1 -17.20 52.19 11.09
CA MET A 1 -17.34 50.73 10.90
C MET A 1 -17.07 50.40 9.43
N ILE A 2 -15.80 50.20 9.04
CA ILE A 2 -15.42 49.65 7.73
C ILE A 2 -14.16 48.81 7.98
N ILE A 3 -14.30 47.49 7.93
CA ILE A 3 -13.18 46.56 8.06
C ILE A 3 -12.45 46.56 6.71
N LYS A 4 -11.30 47.23 6.63
CA LYS A 4 -10.39 47.13 5.48
C LYS A 4 -9.68 45.78 5.57
N TYR A 5 -10.27 44.73 5.00
CA TYR A 5 -9.57 43.46 4.82
C TYR A 5 -8.52 43.65 3.72
N PRO A 6 -7.23 43.56 4.03
CA PRO A 6 -6.20 43.91 3.07
C PRO A 6 -5.94 42.75 2.09
N VAL A 7 -5.75 43.12 0.82
CA VAL A 7 -5.62 42.24 -0.36
C VAL A 7 -4.61 41.10 -0.16
N TYR A 8 -3.57 41.31 0.66
CA TYR A 8 -2.56 40.29 0.96
C TYR A 8 -3.11 39.06 1.69
N LYS A 9 -4.21 39.16 2.45
CA LYS A 9 -4.82 37.99 3.12
C LYS A 9 -5.49 37.05 2.10
N ALA A 10 -6.11 37.60 1.05
CA ALA A 10 -6.68 36.79 -0.03
C ALA A 10 -5.58 36.08 -0.83
N PHE A 11 -4.44 36.74 -1.06
CA PHE A 11 -3.27 36.13 -1.71
C PHE A 11 -2.66 34.99 -0.90
N ILE A 12 -2.54 35.12 0.43
CA ILE A 12 -2.03 34.06 1.29
C ILE A 12 -3.00 32.86 1.30
N VAL A 13 -4.31 33.11 1.37
CA VAL A 13 -5.31 32.03 1.28
C VAL A 13 -5.26 31.32 -0.07
N MET A 14 -5.06 32.05 -1.17
CA MET A 14 -4.95 31.48 -2.52
C MET A 14 -3.65 30.68 -2.73
N LEU A 15 -2.53 31.16 -2.18
CA LEU A 15 -1.23 30.46 -2.17
C LEU A 15 -1.27 29.18 -1.33
N VAL A 16 -1.97 29.22 -0.19
CA VAL A 16 -2.18 28.03 0.64
C VAL A 16 -3.10 27.05 -0.10
N LEU A 17 -4.19 27.51 -0.73
CA LEU A 17 -5.06 26.63 -1.53
C LEU A 17 -4.32 25.99 -2.72
N SER A 18 -3.45 26.72 -3.42
CA SER A 18 -2.65 26.15 -4.53
C SER A 18 -1.59 25.17 -4.04
N CYS A 19 -1.03 25.39 -2.84
CA CYS A 19 -0.07 24.47 -2.23
C CYS A 19 -0.73 23.18 -1.72
N TRP A 20 -2.04 23.19 -1.48
CA TRP A 20 -2.81 22.00 -1.09
C TRP A 20 -3.20 21.13 -2.29
N THR A 21 -3.37 21.72 -3.48
CA THR A 21 -3.65 20.95 -4.70
C THR A 21 -2.49 20.05 -5.14
N GLU A 22 -1.25 20.44 -4.89
CA GLU A 22 -0.07 19.62 -5.20
C GLU A 22 0.21 18.53 -4.16
N TYR A 23 -0.18 18.77 -2.89
CA TYR A 23 0.06 17.82 -1.80
C TYR A 23 -0.86 16.59 -1.86
N VAL A 24 -2.01 16.70 -2.54
CA VAL A 24 -2.98 15.60 -2.69
C VAL A 24 -2.76 14.84 -4.00
N HIS A 25 -1.50 14.51 -4.33
CA HIS A 25 -1.27 13.35 -5.18
C HIS A 25 -1.33 12.12 -4.28
N ALA A 26 -2.56 11.69 -3.96
CA ALA A 26 -2.78 10.44 -3.26
C ALA A 26 -2.05 9.32 -4.02
N ASP A 27 -1.33 8.46 -3.30
CA ASP A 27 -0.77 7.26 -3.89
C ASP A 27 -1.92 6.44 -4.50
N ASP A 28 -1.97 6.38 -5.84
CA ASP A 28 -3.01 5.69 -6.63
C ASP A 28 -3.18 4.19 -6.25
N TYR A 29 -2.23 3.66 -5.47
CA TYR A 29 -2.22 2.27 -5.02
C TYR A 29 -2.62 2.08 -3.56
N GLN A 30 -2.85 3.13 -2.76
CA GLN A 30 -3.16 2.96 -1.33
C GLN A 30 -4.39 2.08 -1.13
N GLN A 31 -5.49 2.38 -1.83
CA GLN A 31 -6.71 1.57 -1.73
C GLN A 31 -6.48 0.10 -2.16
N GLN A 32 -5.63 -0.13 -3.17
CA GLN A 32 -5.31 -1.48 -3.64
C GLN A 32 -4.45 -2.24 -2.62
N ARG A 33 -3.55 -1.54 -1.91
CA ARG A 33 -2.77 -2.11 -0.79
C ARG A 33 -3.65 -2.48 0.38
N ASP A 34 -4.58 -1.61 0.77
CA ASP A 34 -5.50 -1.89 1.87
C ASP A 34 -6.34 -3.12 1.57
N GLN A 35 -6.89 -3.21 0.35
CA GLN A 35 -7.61 -4.40 -0.12
C GLN A 35 -6.75 -5.66 -0.13
N LEU A 36 -5.46 -5.55 -0.51
CA LEU A 36 -4.54 -6.67 -0.50
C LEU A 36 -4.27 -7.16 0.93
N VAL A 37 -4.08 -6.24 1.88
CA VAL A 37 -3.86 -6.58 3.30
C VAL A 37 -5.07 -7.33 3.86
N GLU A 38 -6.28 -6.87 3.57
CA GLU A 38 -7.50 -7.57 4.00
C GLU A 38 -7.63 -8.97 3.36
N GLN A 39 -7.26 -9.12 2.09
CA GLN A 39 -7.19 -10.45 1.46
C GLN A 39 -6.17 -11.35 2.16
N ILE A 40 -4.98 -10.84 2.50
CA ILE A 40 -3.96 -11.62 3.20
C ILE A 40 -4.47 -12.09 4.57
N LYS A 41 -5.12 -11.21 5.34
CA LYS A 41 -5.75 -11.59 6.62
C LYS A 41 -6.77 -12.72 6.43
N SER A 42 -7.64 -12.60 5.43
CA SER A 42 -8.63 -13.63 5.11
C SER A 42 -7.97 -14.96 4.71
N ASN A 43 -6.94 -14.92 3.86
CA ASN A 43 -6.17 -16.10 3.47
C ASN A 43 -5.55 -16.83 4.68
N VAL A 44 -5.01 -16.07 5.65
CA VAL A 44 -4.42 -16.62 6.88
C VAL A 44 -5.49 -17.25 7.75
N GLN A 45 -6.63 -16.58 7.94
CA GLN A 45 -7.74 -17.12 8.72
C GLN A 45 -8.25 -18.46 8.17
N ILE A 46 -8.42 -18.55 6.84
CA ILE A 46 -8.88 -19.79 6.16
C ILE A 46 -7.83 -20.90 6.27
N SER A 47 -6.54 -20.54 6.37
CA SER A 47 -5.42 -21.48 6.45
C SER A 47 -4.96 -21.73 7.89
N SER A 48 -5.69 -21.23 8.90
CA SER A 48 -5.26 -21.21 10.30
C SER A 48 -4.93 -22.60 10.84
N ASP A 49 -5.73 -23.62 10.51
CA ASP A 49 -5.48 -25.02 10.88
C ASP A 49 -4.12 -25.52 10.39
N PHE A 50 -3.73 -25.15 9.18
CA PHE A 50 -2.45 -25.55 8.58
C PHE A 50 -1.28 -24.71 9.10
N LEU A 51 -1.50 -23.40 9.26
CA LEU A 51 -0.49 -22.46 9.73
C LEU A 51 -0.27 -22.54 11.25
N LYS A 52 -1.20 -23.17 11.98
CA LYS A 52 -1.28 -23.16 13.45
C LYS A 52 -1.26 -21.73 14.01
N LYS A 53 -1.86 -20.80 13.26
CA LYS A 53 -1.85 -19.37 13.56
C LYS A 53 -3.05 -18.70 12.92
N ASP A 54 -3.75 -17.88 13.71
CA ASP A 54 -4.95 -17.17 13.25
C ASP A 54 -4.63 -15.81 12.59
N GLN A 55 -3.49 -15.22 12.93
CA GLN A 55 -3.07 -13.90 12.45
C GLN A 55 -1.56 -13.81 12.27
N LEU A 56 -1.08 -12.93 11.39
CA LEU A 56 0.35 -12.63 11.25
C LEU A 56 0.77 -11.56 12.27
N ASP A 57 2.08 -11.41 12.51
CA ASP A 57 2.65 -10.28 13.26
C ASP A 57 2.31 -8.95 12.56
N ASP A 58 1.83 -7.97 13.33
CA ASP A 58 1.42 -6.66 12.82
C ASP A 58 2.56 -5.95 12.07
N ARG A 59 3.83 -6.20 12.45
CA ARG A 59 5.00 -5.66 11.76
C ARG A 59 5.09 -6.16 10.32
N VAL A 60 4.67 -7.39 10.05
CA VAL A 60 4.63 -7.96 8.69
C VAL A 60 3.53 -7.30 7.87
N LEU A 61 2.33 -7.14 8.44
CA LEU A 61 1.21 -6.48 7.75
C LEU A 61 1.51 -5.00 7.47
N ASP A 62 2.18 -4.32 8.39
CA ASP A 62 2.67 -2.96 8.23
C ASP A 62 3.73 -2.85 7.11
N ALA A 63 4.66 -3.80 7.03
CA ALA A 63 5.62 -3.85 5.93
C ALA A 63 4.91 -4.05 4.57
N ILE A 64 3.93 -4.95 4.49
CA ILE A 64 3.14 -5.18 3.27
C ILE A 64 2.34 -3.93 2.86
N SER A 65 1.81 -3.16 3.83
CA SER A 65 1.03 -1.95 3.54
C SER A 65 1.87 -0.76 3.09
N LYS A 66 3.16 -0.74 3.45
CA LYS A 66 4.09 0.37 3.16
C LYS A 66 4.97 0.14 1.94
N VAL A 67 5.39 -1.09 1.65
CA VAL A 67 6.31 -1.36 0.54
C VAL A 67 5.60 -1.18 -0.81
N PRO A 68 6.12 -0.31 -1.72
CA PRO A 68 5.50 -0.06 -3.01
C PRO A 68 5.77 -1.21 -4.00
N ARG A 69 5.08 -2.34 -3.83
CA ARG A 69 5.22 -3.54 -4.67
C ARG A 69 5.17 -3.27 -6.18
N HIS A 70 4.47 -2.24 -6.63
CA HIS A 70 4.41 -1.83 -8.04
C HIS A 70 5.75 -1.38 -8.62
N GLU A 71 6.73 -1.00 -7.80
CA GLU A 71 8.10 -0.68 -8.22
C GLU A 71 8.95 -1.93 -8.49
N PHE A 72 8.50 -3.11 -8.04
CA PHE A 72 9.19 -4.39 -8.23
C PHE A 72 8.61 -5.23 -9.37
N VAL A 73 7.72 -4.67 -10.18
CA VAL A 73 7.13 -5.34 -11.34
C VAL A 73 7.31 -4.48 -12.60
N PRO A 74 7.40 -5.12 -13.80
CA PRO A 74 7.41 -4.37 -15.05
C PRO A 74 6.18 -3.49 -15.21
N GLU A 75 6.31 -2.36 -15.92
CA GLU A 75 5.23 -1.38 -16.13
C GLU A 75 3.90 -2.02 -16.57
N LYS A 76 3.97 -2.94 -17.55
CA LYS A 76 2.81 -3.70 -18.04
C LYS A 76 2.06 -4.52 -16.98
N GLN A 77 2.71 -4.80 -15.84
CA GLN A 77 2.14 -5.55 -14.72
C GLN A 77 1.68 -4.65 -13.57
N ARG A 78 1.97 -3.35 -13.57
CA ARG A 78 1.67 -2.43 -12.45
C ARG A 78 0.17 -2.41 -12.08
N ARG A 79 -0.72 -2.46 -13.08
CA ARG A 79 -2.19 -2.56 -12.87
C ARG A 79 -2.63 -3.82 -12.10
N TRP A 80 -1.75 -4.82 -11.97
CA TRP A 80 -2.00 -6.06 -11.25
C TRP A 80 -1.14 -6.20 -10.00
N ALA A 81 -0.27 -5.23 -9.69
CA ALA A 81 0.77 -5.32 -8.66
C ALA A 81 0.23 -5.77 -7.29
N TYR A 82 -0.99 -5.37 -6.96
CA TYR A 82 -1.66 -5.65 -5.70
C TYR A 82 -2.78 -6.69 -5.79
N LYS A 83 -2.84 -7.48 -6.87
CA LYS A 83 -3.61 -8.71 -6.87
C LYS A 83 -2.86 -9.78 -6.10
N ASN A 84 -3.57 -10.53 -5.26
CA ASN A 84 -2.97 -11.64 -4.51
C ASN A 84 -2.68 -12.84 -5.44
N ARG A 85 -1.68 -12.72 -6.33
CA ARG A 85 -1.21 -13.77 -7.26
C ARG A 85 0.25 -13.51 -7.68
N PRO A 86 0.97 -14.52 -8.21
CA PRO A 86 2.29 -14.28 -8.79
C PRO A 86 2.20 -13.45 -10.07
N LEU A 87 3.26 -12.69 -10.38
CA LEU A 87 3.37 -11.90 -11.60
C LEU A 87 4.71 -12.13 -12.29
N PRO A 88 4.77 -12.19 -13.64
CA PRO A 88 6.02 -12.34 -14.35
C PRO A 88 6.85 -11.05 -14.28
N ILE A 89 8.14 -11.20 -13.96
CA ILE A 89 9.09 -10.08 -13.84
C ILE A 89 10.19 -10.07 -14.91
N GLY A 90 10.15 -11.04 -15.83
CA GLY A 90 11.14 -11.22 -16.90
C GLY A 90 12.02 -12.44 -16.68
N TYR A 91 12.82 -12.81 -17.68
CA TYR A 91 13.77 -13.94 -17.59
C TYR A 91 13.17 -15.28 -17.14
N GLY A 92 11.91 -15.53 -17.48
CA GLY A 92 11.18 -16.72 -17.03
C GLY A 92 10.84 -16.73 -15.53
N GLN A 93 11.07 -15.63 -14.81
CA GLN A 93 10.85 -15.52 -13.36
C GLN A 93 9.52 -14.87 -13.02
N THR A 94 9.07 -15.12 -11.79
CA THR A 94 7.90 -14.48 -11.19
C THR A 94 8.24 -13.91 -9.82
N ILE A 95 7.56 -12.82 -9.45
CA ILE A 95 7.47 -12.42 -8.04
C ILE A 95 6.34 -13.22 -7.39
N SER A 96 6.60 -13.77 -6.20
CA SER A 96 5.65 -14.60 -5.45
C SER A 96 4.36 -13.86 -5.11
N GLN A 97 3.29 -14.62 -4.90
CA GLN A 97 2.02 -14.11 -4.38
C GLN A 97 2.22 -13.37 -3.04
N PRO A 98 1.59 -12.19 -2.83
CA PRO A 98 1.74 -11.44 -1.58
C PRO A 98 1.45 -12.23 -0.30
N ALA A 99 0.38 -13.04 -0.25
CA ALA A 99 0.08 -13.85 0.93
C ALA A 99 1.19 -14.85 1.27
N VAL A 100 1.80 -15.48 0.26
CA VAL A 100 2.95 -16.38 0.45
C VAL A 100 4.14 -15.62 1.03
N VAL A 101 4.44 -14.42 0.51
CA VAL A 101 5.53 -13.58 1.04
C VAL A 101 5.27 -13.19 2.49
N ALA A 102 4.04 -12.78 2.83
CA ALA A 102 3.67 -12.38 4.19
C ALA A 102 3.82 -13.55 5.17
N ILE A 103 3.30 -14.73 4.82
CA ILE A 103 3.42 -15.95 5.64
C ILE A 103 4.89 -16.35 5.80
N MET A 104 5.67 -16.40 4.71
CA MET A 104 7.09 -16.74 4.79
C MET A 104 7.86 -15.78 5.69
N THR A 105 7.55 -14.48 5.62
CA THR A 105 8.20 -13.45 6.44
C THR A 105 7.84 -13.59 7.91
N ASP A 106 6.55 -13.82 8.23
CA ASP A 106 6.06 -14.03 9.60
C ASP A 106 6.71 -15.27 10.26
N LEU A 107 6.89 -16.35 9.49
CA LEU A 107 7.53 -17.59 9.95
C LEU A 107 9.01 -17.42 10.32
N LEU A 108 9.69 -16.36 9.85
CA LEU A 108 11.07 -16.08 10.25
C LEU A 108 11.18 -15.59 11.70
N GLN A 109 10.07 -15.14 12.31
CA GLN A 109 10.04 -14.66 13.71
C GLN A 109 11.16 -13.65 14.04
N LEU A 110 11.35 -12.68 13.15
CA LEU A 110 12.41 -11.68 13.29
C LEU A 110 12.23 -10.85 14.57
N GLN A 111 13.35 -10.59 15.26
CA GLN A 111 13.40 -9.84 16.52
C GLN A 111 13.55 -8.35 16.26
#